data_AF-A0A6N9HNG1-F1
#
_entry.id   AF-A0A6N9HNG1-F1
#
_cell.length_a   1.000
_cell.length_b   1.000
_cell.length_c   1.000
_cell.angle_alpha   90.00
_cell.angle_beta   90.00
_cell.angle_gamma   90.00
#
_symmetry.space_group_name_H-M   'P 1'
#
loop_
_entity.id
_entity.type
_entity.pdbx_description
1 polymer ?
#
loop_
_entity_poly.entity_id
_entity_poly.type
_entity_poly.pdbx_seq_one_letter_code
_entity_poly.pdbx_strand_id
1 'polypeptide(L)'
;MKTHPYLIEGRLPDVLALIQALALSPMTRRSEEGLVQELQGTPSSASSWIEIGLQHREFFRVKPEGKRRAHVSLIARNVQEPVSNDNGDELRPTLHADTTAKLMALAVDLHAQQTQRKEAWKTVIIPITVAVLAAVASISAAFISAAMRK
;
A
#
# COMPACT_ATOMS: atom_id res chain seq x y z
N MET A 1 13.77 12.53 -3.40
CA MET A 1 13.65 11.04 -3.39
C MET A 1 12.16 10.72 -3.38
N LYS A 2 11.61 10.03 -4.37
CA LYS A 2 10.17 9.69 -4.36
C LYS A 2 9.96 8.56 -3.35
N THR A 3 9.23 8.84 -2.27
CA THR A 3 8.82 7.81 -1.31
C THR A 3 7.88 6.84 -2.01
N HIS A 4 8.14 5.53 -1.91
CA HIS A 4 7.28 4.51 -2.48
C HIS A 4 5.87 4.60 -1.83
N PRO A 5 4.76 4.48 -2.58
CA PRO A 5 3.41 4.71 -2.04
C PRO A 5 3.11 3.92 -0.77
N TYR A 6 3.49 2.64 -0.75
CA TYR A 6 3.35 1.76 0.42
C TYR A 6 4.11 2.22 1.67
N LEU A 7 5.12 3.08 1.56
CA LEU A 7 5.97 3.49 2.68
C LEU A 7 5.51 4.79 3.35
N ILE A 8 4.36 5.33 2.92
CA ILE A 8 3.71 6.48 3.55
C ILE A 8 3.07 6.03 4.86
N GLU A 9 3.26 6.80 5.93
CA GLU A 9 2.66 6.51 7.24
C GLU A 9 1.12 6.53 7.14
N GLY A 10 0.46 5.60 7.83
CA GLY A 10 -1.01 5.46 7.76
C GLY A 10 -1.55 4.85 6.45
N ARG A 11 -0.69 4.56 5.47
CA ARG A 11 -1.16 4.10 4.14
C ARG A 11 -1.90 2.77 4.14
N LEU A 12 -1.37 1.78 4.85
CA LEU A 12 -1.96 0.46 4.88
C LEU A 12 -3.40 0.49 5.45
N PRO A 13 -3.67 1.12 6.62
CA PRO A 13 -5.03 1.32 7.11
C PRO A 13 -5.98 1.94 6.07
N ASP A 14 -5.57 3.02 5.39
CA ASP A 14 -6.42 3.67 4.38
C ASP A 14 -6.71 2.74 3.20
N VAL A 15 -5.71 2.00 2.71
CA VAL A 15 -5.90 1.02 1.62
C VAL A 15 -6.86 -0.10 2.04
N LEU A 16 -6.73 -0.62 3.25
CA LEU A 16 -7.61 -1.66 3.77
C LEU A 16 -9.05 -1.16 3.92
N ALA A 17 -9.23 0.05 4.45
CA ALA A 17 -10.54 0.68 4.57
C ALA A 17 -11.21 0.86 3.20
N LEU A 18 -10.45 1.34 2.20
CA LEU A 18 -10.95 1.53 0.85
C LEU A 18 -11.31 0.19 0.17
N ILE A 19 -10.52 -0.87 0.40
CA ILE A 19 -10.87 -2.23 -0.05
C ILE A 19 -12.20 -2.67 0.56
N GLN A 20 -12.36 -2.56 1.88
CA GLN A 20 -13.59 -3.00 2.57
C GLN A 20 -14.81 -2.23 2.08
N ALA A 21 -14.75 -0.90 2.04
CA ALA A 21 -15.86 -0.07 1.58
C ALA A 21 -16.29 -0.43 0.17
N LEU A 22 -15.35 -0.60 -0.77
CA LEU A 22 -15.67 -0.93 -2.16
C LEU A 22 -16.06 -2.40 -2.36
N ALA A 23 -15.60 -3.32 -1.51
CA ALA A 23 -15.89 -4.75 -1.61
C ALA A 23 -17.31 -5.08 -1.11
N LEU A 24 -17.68 -4.49 0.03
CA LEU A 24 -18.88 -4.85 0.78
C LEU A 24 -20.08 -3.93 0.50
N SER A 25 -19.84 -2.73 -0.03
CA SER A 25 -20.92 -1.81 -0.42
C SER A 25 -21.67 -2.32 -1.67
N PRO A 26 -23.01 -2.20 -1.73
CA PRO A 26 -23.77 -2.46 -2.95
C PRO A 26 -23.26 -1.65 -4.16
N MET A 27 -22.93 -0.37 -3.96
CA MET A 27 -22.38 0.50 -4.99
C MET A 27 -21.00 0.04 -5.46
N THR A 28 -20.87 -0.30 -6.74
CA THR A 28 -19.61 -0.78 -7.37
C THR A 28 -18.55 0.32 -7.50
N ARG A 29 -18.99 1.58 -7.63
CA ARG A 29 -18.14 2.76 -7.84
C ARG A 29 -18.52 3.81 -6.82
N ARG A 30 -17.54 4.55 -6.31
CA ARG A 30 -17.79 5.67 -5.39
C ARG A 30 -17.00 6.90 -5.82
N SER A 31 -17.63 8.06 -5.73
CA SER A 31 -16.93 9.35 -5.82
C SER A 31 -16.21 9.66 -4.51
N GLU A 32 -15.41 10.73 -4.49
CA GLU A 32 -14.75 11.20 -3.28
C GLU A 32 -15.76 11.48 -2.16
N GLU A 33 -16.83 12.22 -2.46
CA GLU A 33 -17.84 12.57 -1.45
C GLU A 33 -18.55 11.32 -0.90
N GLY A 34 -18.83 10.36 -1.79
CA GLY A 34 -19.45 9.09 -1.42
C GLY A 34 -18.54 8.19 -0.58
N LEU A 35 -17.22 8.37 -0.64
CA LEU A 35 -16.26 7.68 0.22
C LEU A 35 -16.06 8.40 1.55
N VAL A 36 -15.99 9.73 1.55
CA VAL A 36 -15.93 10.52 2.79
C VAL A 36 -17.15 10.24 3.67
N GLN A 37 -18.34 10.14 3.07
CA GLN A 37 -19.55 9.79 3.80
C GLN A 37 -19.53 8.35 4.32
N GLU A 38 -19.05 7.38 3.53
CA GLU A 38 -19.03 5.97 3.93
C GLU A 38 -17.98 5.70 5.02
N LEU A 39 -16.77 6.23 4.83
CA LEU A 39 -15.60 6.04 5.68
C LEU A 39 -15.50 7.08 6.81
N GLN A 40 -16.50 7.96 6.93
CA GLN A 40 -16.63 8.96 7.99
C GLN A 40 -15.43 9.93 8.09
N GLY A 41 -14.81 10.26 6.95
CA GLY A 41 -13.67 11.17 6.91
C GLY A 41 -12.81 11.07 5.65
N THR A 42 -11.77 11.89 5.61
CA THR A 42 -10.71 11.83 4.60
C THR A 42 -9.65 10.80 5.00
N PRO A 43 -8.88 10.24 4.04
CA PRO A 43 -7.79 9.33 4.38
C PRO A 43 -6.73 10.04 5.24
N SER A 44 -6.05 9.26 6.09
CA SER A 44 -5.00 9.78 6.98
C SER A 44 -3.67 10.06 6.26
N SER A 45 -3.44 9.38 5.13
CA SER A 45 -2.14 9.33 4.45
C SER A 45 -2.12 10.04 3.08
N ALA A 46 -3.24 10.64 2.65
CA ALA A 46 -3.40 11.30 1.35
C ALA A 46 -4.38 12.48 1.42
N SER A 47 -4.48 13.29 0.36
CA SER A 47 -5.43 14.40 0.33
C SER A 47 -6.86 13.98 -0.03
N SER A 48 -7.03 12.78 -0.60
CA SER A 48 -8.33 12.25 -1.05
C SER A 48 -8.30 10.73 -1.19
N TRP A 49 -9.46 10.08 -1.10
CA TRP A 49 -9.59 8.65 -1.37
C TRP A 49 -9.31 8.30 -2.85
N ILE A 50 -9.63 9.21 -3.78
CA ILE A 50 -9.25 9.07 -5.18
C ILE A 50 -7.71 8.99 -5.35
N GLU A 51 -6.95 9.78 -4.58
CA GLU A 51 -5.49 9.72 -4.60
C GLU A 51 -4.97 8.36 -4.09
N ILE A 52 -5.55 7.79 -3.03
CA ILE A 52 -5.22 6.42 -2.58
C ILE A 52 -5.40 5.44 -3.76
N GLY A 53 -6.53 5.53 -4.45
CA GLY A 53 -6.84 4.69 -5.61
C GLY A 53 -5.84 4.86 -6.76
N LEU A 54 -5.38 6.09 -7.03
CA LEU A 54 -4.40 6.38 -8.08
C LEU A 54 -3.01 5.82 -7.76
N GLN A 55 -2.66 5.78 -6.46
CA GLN A 55 -1.37 5.29 -5.99
C GLN A 55 -1.32 3.76 -5.87
N HIS A 56 -2.47 3.10 -5.75
CA HIS A 56 -2.62 1.65 -5.57
C HIS A 56 -3.45 0.99 -6.68
N ARG A 57 -2.99 1.15 -7.93
CA ARG A 57 -3.71 0.67 -9.13
C ARG A 57 -3.74 -0.85 -9.30
N GLU A 58 -3.00 -1.57 -8.47
CA GLU A 58 -3.04 -3.02 -8.32
C GLU A 58 -4.37 -3.52 -7.72
N PHE A 59 -5.04 -2.70 -6.89
CA PHE A 59 -6.35 -3.00 -6.32
C PHE A 59 -7.47 -2.21 -7.00
N PHE A 60 -7.17 -0.97 -7.36
CA PHE A 60 -8.17 0.02 -7.69
C PHE A 60 -8.12 0.43 -9.16
N ARG A 61 -9.31 0.56 -9.73
CA ARG A 61 -9.53 1.26 -10.99
C ARG A 61 -10.05 2.65 -10.67
N VAL A 62 -9.26 3.67 -11.01
CA VAL A 62 -9.68 5.06 -10.91
C VAL A 62 -10.04 5.58 -12.29
N LYS A 63 -11.20 6.25 -12.38
CA LYS A 63 -11.55 7.06 -13.52
C LYS A 63 -11.41 8.54 -13.12
N PRO A 64 -10.44 9.26 -13.69
CA PRO A 64 -10.24 10.67 -13.37
C PRO A 64 -11.44 11.50 -13.81
N GLU A 65 -11.50 12.72 -13.30
CA GLU A 65 -12.56 13.66 -13.63
C GLU A 65 -12.60 13.96 -15.14
N GLY A 66 -13.81 14.08 -15.67
CA GLY A 66 -14.08 14.37 -17.07
C GLY A 66 -15.56 14.72 -17.24
N LYS A 67 -16.26 14.05 -18.16
CA LYS A 67 -17.74 14.23 -18.30
C LYS A 67 -18.55 13.76 -17.08
N ARG A 68 -17.94 12.96 -16.20
CA ARG A 68 -18.53 12.46 -14.95
C ARG A 68 -17.53 12.71 -13.81
N ARG A 69 -18.05 12.81 -12.59
CA ARG A 69 -17.22 12.94 -11.37
C ARG A 69 -16.19 11.82 -11.29
N ALA A 70 -15.02 12.16 -10.76
CA ALA A 70 -13.98 11.18 -10.48
C ALA A 70 -14.53 10.10 -9.55
N HIS A 71 -14.16 8.84 -9.81
CA HIS A 71 -14.59 7.73 -8.98
C HIS A 71 -13.56 6.61 -8.99
N VAL A 72 -13.65 5.79 -7.96
CA VAL A 72 -12.83 4.60 -7.77
C VAL A 72 -13.72 3.37 -7.62
N SER A 73 -13.23 2.23 -8.13
CA SER A 73 -13.81 0.91 -7.91
C SER A 73 -12.72 -0.13 -7.70
N LEU A 74 -13.08 -1.26 -7.10
CA LEU A 74 -12.20 -2.43 -7.03
C LEU A 74 -12.13 -3.12 -8.37
N ILE A 75 -10.92 -3.43 -8.82
CA ILE A 75 -10.69 -4.23 -10.04
C ILE A 75 -11.41 -5.58 -9.93
N ALA A 76 -11.34 -6.23 -8.77
CA ALA A 76 -11.96 -7.53 -8.50
C ALA A 76 -13.50 -7.54 -8.70
N ARG A 77 -14.20 -6.46 -8.34
CA ARG A 77 -15.64 -6.34 -8.63
C ARG A 77 -15.91 -6.00 -10.08
N ASN A 78 -15.03 -5.20 -10.67
CA ASN A 78 -15.17 -4.71 -12.03
C ASN A 78 -14.96 -5.78 -13.11
N VAL A 79 -14.51 -6.99 -12.75
CA VAL A 79 -14.40 -8.15 -13.64
C VAL A 79 -15.56 -9.16 -13.50
N GLN A 80 -16.35 -9.08 -12.44
CA GLN A 80 -17.52 -9.97 -12.24
C GLN A 80 -18.61 -9.66 -13.27
N GLU A 81 -19.44 -10.65 -13.61
CA GLU A 81 -20.59 -10.41 -14.47
C GLU A 81 -21.60 -9.48 -13.78
N PRO A 82 -22.21 -8.50 -14.49
CA PRO A 82 -23.31 -7.74 -13.96
C PRO A 82 -24.52 -8.64 -13.70
N VAL A 83 -25.21 -8.37 -12.60
CA VAL A 83 -26.47 -9.00 -12.24
C VAL A 83 -27.53 -7.91 -12.22
N SER A 84 -28.66 -8.16 -12.88
CA SER A 84 -29.80 -7.24 -12.85
C SER A 84 -30.45 -7.29 -11.47
N ASN A 85 -30.68 -6.13 -10.87
CA ASN A 85 -31.53 -6.02 -9.68
C ASN A 85 -33.02 -6.04 -10.07
N ASP A 86 -33.90 -6.06 -9.07
CA ASP A 86 -35.36 -6.05 -9.26
C ASP A 86 -35.87 -4.79 -10.00
N ASN A 87 -35.06 -3.72 -10.04
CA ASN A 87 -35.35 -2.47 -10.73
C ASN A 87 -34.84 -2.45 -12.19
N GLY A 88 -34.20 -3.53 -12.66
CA GLY A 88 -33.60 -3.61 -14.00
C GLY A 88 -32.23 -2.94 -14.14
N ASP A 89 -31.63 -2.46 -13.05
CA ASP A 89 -30.27 -1.92 -13.07
C ASP A 89 -29.24 -3.06 -13.06
N GLU A 90 -28.26 -2.99 -13.96
CA GLU A 90 -27.11 -3.89 -13.94
C GLU A 90 -26.10 -3.45 -12.87
N LEU A 91 -26.03 -4.21 -11.77
CA LEU A 91 -25.07 -3.99 -10.69
C LEU A 91 -24.05 -5.11 -10.64
N ARG A 92 -22.81 -4.81 -10.27
CA ARG A 92 -21.83 -5.86 -9.95
C ARG A 92 -22.09 -6.36 -8.54
N PRO A 93 -22.12 -7.68 -8.30
CA PRO A 93 -22.33 -8.21 -6.96
C PRO A 93 -21.23 -7.72 -6.00
N THR A 94 -21.52 -7.76 -4.70
CA THR A 94 -20.50 -7.54 -3.67
C THR A 94 -19.50 -8.70 -3.67
N LEU A 95 -18.32 -8.47 -3.12
CA LEU A 95 -17.37 -9.57 -2.94
C LEU A 95 -17.78 -10.41 -1.73
N HIS A 96 -17.57 -11.72 -1.82
CA HIS A 96 -17.67 -12.59 -0.65
C HIS A 96 -16.65 -12.17 0.42
N ALA A 97 -16.96 -12.42 1.69
CA ALA A 97 -16.08 -12.08 2.80
C ALA A 97 -14.68 -12.69 2.63
N ASP A 98 -14.60 -13.95 2.18
CA ASP A 98 -13.32 -14.64 1.94
C ASP A 98 -12.47 -13.98 0.86
N THR A 99 -13.08 -13.55 -0.24
CA THR A 99 -12.37 -12.86 -1.33
C THR A 99 -11.88 -11.49 -0.85
N THR A 100 -12.69 -10.79 -0.06
CA THR A 100 -12.32 -9.52 0.57
C THR A 100 -11.14 -9.69 1.52
N ALA A 101 -11.17 -10.71 2.38
CA ALA A 101 -10.08 -11.04 3.29
C ALA A 101 -8.78 -11.37 2.53
N LYS A 102 -8.86 -12.12 1.42
CA LYS A 102 -7.70 -12.42 0.56
C LYS A 102 -7.09 -11.16 -0.07
N LEU A 103 -7.91 -10.21 -0.53
CA LEU A 103 -7.42 -8.93 -1.07
C LEU A 103 -6.74 -8.09 0.02
N MET A 104 -7.31 -8.06 1.21
CA MET A 104 -6.71 -7.38 2.35
C MET A 104 -5.37 -8.02 2.76
N ALA A 105 -5.29 -9.36 2.80
CA ALA A 105 -4.05 -10.08 3.06
C ALA A 105 -2.98 -9.75 2.01
N LEU A 106 -3.35 -9.73 0.73
CA LEU A 106 -2.44 -9.31 -0.35
C LEU A 106 -1.93 -7.87 -0.16
N ALA A 107 -2.77 -6.94 0.28
CA ALA A 107 -2.37 -5.57 0.57
C ALA A 107 -1.37 -5.50 1.74
N VAL A 108 -1.60 -6.28 2.80
CA VAL A 108 -0.67 -6.42 3.93
C VAL A 108 0.67 -6.99 3.47
N ASP A 109 0.65 -8.05 2.66
CA ASP A 109 1.87 -8.69 2.16
C ASP A 109 2.69 -7.75 1.28
N LEU A 110 2.05 -7.04 0.35
CA LEU A 110 2.72 -6.05 -0.49
C LEU A 110 3.33 -4.92 0.35
N HIS A 111 2.61 -4.44 1.37
CA HIS A 111 3.14 -3.42 2.29
C HIS A 111 4.35 -3.94 3.09
N ALA A 112 4.26 -5.16 3.63
CA ALA A 112 5.33 -5.80 4.37
C ALA A 112 6.58 -5.99 3.51
N GLN A 113 6.43 -6.47 2.26
CA GLN A 113 7.54 -6.63 1.32
C GLN A 113 8.25 -5.30 1.04
N GLN A 114 7.50 -4.21 0.84
CA GLN A 114 8.11 -2.89 0.60
C GLN A 114 8.81 -2.36 1.86
N THR A 115 8.22 -2.56 3.03
CA THR A 115 8.83 -2.19 4.31
C THR A 115 10.14 -2.95 4.52
N GLN A 116 10.16 -4.27 4.25
CA GLN A 116 11.36 -5.08 4.34
C GLN A 116 12.45 -4.60 3.35
N ARG A 117 12.09 -4.24 2.11
CA ARG A 117 13.03 -3.66 1.15
C ARG A 117 13.60 -2.33 1.63
N LYS A 118 12.77 -1.48 2.24
CA LYS A 118 13.20 -0.21 2.85
C LYS A 118 14.15 -0.43 4.02
N GLU A 119 13.98 -1.50 4.78
CA GLU A 119 14.78 -1.83 5.96
C GLU A 119 16.01 -2.70 5.62
N ALA A 120 16.10 -3.25 4.41
CA ALA A 120 17.18 -4.14 3.98
C ALA A 120 18.58 -3.48 4.06
N TRP A 121 18.65 -2.15 3.90
CA TRP A 121 19.91 -1.44 4.13
C TRP A 121 20.40 -1.54 5.59
N LYS A 122 19.50 -1.57 6.58
CA LYS A 122 19.90 -1.74 7.99
C LYS A 122 20.46 -3.13 8.23
N THR A 123 19.90 -4.16 7.59
CA THR A 123 20.37 -5.53 7.75
C THR A 123 21.61 -5.86 6.93
N VAL A 124 21.85 -5.17 5.81
CA VAL A 124 23.01 -5.45 4.93
C VAL A 124 24.14 -4.45 5.14
N ILE A 125 23.86 -3.15 5.13
CA ILE A 125 24.91 -2.12 5.14
C ILE A 125 25.53 -1.98 6.54
N ILE A 126 24.73 -1.98 7.61
CA ILE A 126 25.25 -1.80 8.98
C ILE A 126 26.25 -2.91 9.36
N PRO A 127 25.96 -4.21 9.17
CA PRO A 127 26.94 -5.24 9.52
C PRO A 127 28.23 -5.16 8.69
N ILE A 128 28.11 -4.83 7.39
CA ILE A 128 29.27 -4.68 6.50
C ILE A 128 30.15 -3.52 6.96
N THR A 129 29.57 -2.35 7.25
CA THR A 129 30.36 -1.19 7.71
C THR A 129 31.00 -1.45 9.07
N VAL A 130 30.29 -2.10 10.00
CA VAL A 130 30.86 -2.51 11.30
C VAL A 130 32.02 -3.48 11.11
N ALA A 131 31.88 -4.48 10.22
CA ALA A 131 32.95 -5.44 9.93
C ALA A 131 34.19 -4.77 9.31
N VAL A 132 33.98 -3.85 8.36
CA VAL A 132 35.07 -3.07 7.75
C VAL A 132 35.77 -2.19 8.78
N LEU A 133 35.03 -1.49 9.64
CA LEU A 133 35.61 -0.67 10.71
C LEU A 133 36.40 -1.52 11.71
N ALA A 134 35.88 -2.70 12.09
CA ALA A 134 36.58 -3.63 12.97
C ALA A 134 37.86 -4.18 12.35
N ALA A 135 37.85 -4.48 11.04
CA ALA A 135 39.03 -4.93 10.32
C ALA A 135 40.11 -3.85 10.26
N VAL A 136 39.75 -2.61 9.95
CA VAL A 136 40.67 -1.46 9.95
C VAL A 136 41.27 -1.23 11.33
N ALA A 137 40.44 -1.23 12.38
CA ALA A 137 40.92 -1.06 13.75
C ALA A 137 41.90 -2.17 14.17
N SER A 138 41.61 -3.42 13.79
CA SER A 138 42.47 -4.57 14.09
C SER A 138 43.84 -4.47 13.39
N ILE A 139 43.85 -4.05 12.12
CA ILE A 139 45.10 -3.83 11.37
C ILE A 139 45.91 -2.70 12.00
N SER A 140 45.28 -1.56 12.31
CA SER A 140 45.96 -0.43 12.96
C SER A 140 46.54 -0.81 14.32
N ALA A 141 45.79 -1.54 15.15
CA ALA A 141 46.27 -2.02 16.44
C ALA A 141 47.48 -2.95 16.32
N ALA A 142 47.49 -3.84 15.33
CA ALA A 142 48.62 -4.72 15.05
C ALA A 142 49.89 -3.94 14.66
N PHE A 143 49.76 -2.92 13.79
CA PHE A 143 50.88 -2.06 13.41
C PHE A 143 51.44 -1.26 14.59
N ILE A 144 50.57 -0.64 15.39
CA ILE A 144 50.96 0.12 16.58
C ILE A 144 51.69 -0.79 17.57
N SER A 145 51.17 -2.00 17.81
CA SER A 145 51.78 -2.98 18.71
C SER A 145 53.13 -3.48 18.20
N ALA A 146 53.30 -3.65 16.89
CA ALA A 146 54.56 -4.04 16.28
C ALA A 146 55.61 -2.92 16.36
N ALA A 147 55.20 -1.65 16.22
CA ALA A 147 56.09 -0.50 16.35
C ALA A 147 56.63 -0.32 17.79
N MET A 148 55.82 -0.58 18.81
CA MET A 148 56.23 -0.45 20.23
C MET A 148 57.14 -1.59 20.74
N ARG A 149 57.27 -2.70 19.99
CA ARG A 149 58.15 -3.82 20.36
C ARG A 149 59.60 -3.66 19.88
N LYS A 150 59.87 -2.67 19.04
CA LYS A 150 61.24 -2.30 18.63
C LYS A 150 61.79 -1.23 19.57
#